data_AF-A0AA88NIG5-F1
#
_entry.id   AF-A0AA88NIG5-F1
#
_cell.length_a   1.000
_cell.length_b   1.000
_cell.length_c   1.000
_cell.angle_alpha   90.00
_cell.angle_beta   90.00
_cell.angle_gamma   90.00
#
_symmetry.space_group_name_H-M   'P 1'
#
loop_
_entity.id
_entity.type
_entity.pdbx_description
1 polymer ?
#
loop_
_entity_poly.entity_id
_entity_poly.type
_entity_poly.pdbx_seq_one_letter_code
_entity_poly.pdbx_strand_id
1 'polypeptide(L)'
;MVVSADIFISKAQMFLCCGKKKKRQIPHSSCLDMAVQIIAVDLGLKPAVLYDLNSACAEQIQRYVSSLHEAGVLNTTLRIFSISGSCLVVNCNLMKEHLSEVLEKKSLLTVDVCAWKEQPSLIVMDSSTKHMVKEMLDFIMDKEDQHPSIIVVEEELHERWNLCTLFGILLGYPTSYWFNQAQSFENCLSMTPLVVNKVWVCWPICDTKHSSCLYSFSVPEVLWAEIDTFIQNWVERLRGRFCKQTVLIKLSISKETVILPTVAL
;
A
#
# COMPACT_ATOMS: atom_id res chain seq x y z
N MET A 1 20.18 -14.95 15.86
CA MET A 1 19.93 -16.16 15.05
C MET A 1 19.83 -15.72 13.61
N VAL A 2 20.68 -16.22 12.70
CA VAL A 2 20.64 -15.83 11.29
C VAL A 2 19.51 -16.62 10.61
N VAL A 3 18.42 -15.97 10.23
CA VAL A 3 17.24 -16.61 9.63
C VAL A 3 17.49 -16.74 8.12
N SER A 4 17.61 -17.98 7.61
CA SER A 4 17.78 -18.25 6.17
C SER A 4 16.63 -17.66 5.33
N ALA A 5 16.94 -17.20 4.12
CA ALA A 5 15.95 -16.81 3.10
C ALA A 5 14.89 -17.90 2.88
N ASP A 6 15.29 -19.17 2.99
CA ASP A 6 14.41 -20.34 2.82
C ASP A 6 13.26 -20.36 3.82
N ILE A 7 13.44 -19.80 5.02
CA ILE A 7 12.39 -19.77 6.04
C ILE A 7 11.25 -18.87 5.60
N PHE A 8 11.55 -17.72 4.99
CA PHE A 8 10.55 -16.78 4.47
C PHE A 8 9.81 -17.38 3.28
N ILE A 9 10.55 -17.98 2.36
CA ILE A 9 9.98 -18.65 1.18
C ILE A 9 9.07 -19.79 1.62
N SER A 10 9.53 -20.64 2.53
CA SER A 10 8.77 -21.79 3.03
C SER A 10 7.51 -21.37 3.78
N LYS A 11 7.58 -20.36 4.66
CA LYS A 11 6.41 -19.83 5.38
C LYS A 11 5.39 -19.22 4.41
N ALA A 12 5.85 -18.41 3.45
CA ALA A 12 4.97 -17.84 2.43
C ALA A 12 4.28 -18.94 1.62
N GLN A 13 5.02 -19.93 1.12
CA GLN A 13 4.45 -21.04 0.36
C GLN A 13 3.50 -21.89 1.21
N MET A 14 3.80 -22.10 2.50
CA MET A 14 2.99 -22.88 3.42
C MET A 14 1.62 -22.23 3.69
N PHE A 15 1.60 -20.92 3.95
CA PHE A 15 0.39 -20.23 4.38
C PHE A 15 -0.38 -19.57 3.24
N LEU A 16 0.32 -19.04 2.23
CA LEU A 16 -0.28 -18.25 1.15
C LEU A 16 -0.61 -19.05 -0.11
N CYS A 17 -0.17 -20.30 -0.26
CA CYS A 17 -0.59 -21.11 -1.41
C CYS A 17 -2.05 -21.58 -1.25
N CYS A 18 -2.87 -21.39 -2.29
CA CYS A 18 -4.28 -21.78 -2.30
C CYS A 18 -4.55 -22.99 -3.22
N GLY A 19 -5.47 -23.86 -2.81
CA GLY A 19 -6.08 -24.90 -3.66
C GLY A 19 -5.28 -26.20 -3.87
N LYS A 20 -5.90 -27.16 -4.59
CA LYS A 20 -5.33 -28.50 -4.89
C LYS A 20 -4.12 -28.46 -5.84
N LYS A 21 -3.86 -27.32 -6.49
CA LYS A 21 -2.69 -27.11 -7.36
C LYS A 21 -1.47 -26.63 -6.56
N LYS A 22 -1.05 -27.40 -5.55
CA LYS A 22 0.25 -27.25 -4.86
C LYS A 22 1.48 -27.28 -5.81
N LYS A 23 1.26 -27.51 -7.11
CA LYS A 23 2.28 -27.57 -8.19
C LYS A 23 2.66 -26.21 -8.79
N ARG A 24 1.91 -25.12 -8.58
CA ARG A 24 2.33 -23.76 -8.96
C ARG A 24 2.66 -22.98 -7.68
N GLN A 25 3.84 -23.24 -7.14
CA GLN A 25 4.34 -22.53 -5.97
C GLN A 25 4.53 -21.04 -6.30
N ILE A 26 4.28 -20.18 -5.32
CA ILE A 26 4.61 -18.75 -5.42
C ILE A 26 6.11 -18.64 -5.73
N PRO A 27 6.53 -17.85 -6.73
CA PRO A 27 7.95 -17.65 -7.04
C PRO A 27 8.72 -17.18 -5.82
N HIS A 28 9.96 -17.67 -5.64
CA HIS A 28 10.77 -17.35 -4.47
C HIS A 28 10.96 -15.83 -4.31
N SER A 29 11.18 -15.10 -5.41
CA SER A 29 11.29 -13.64 -5.41
C SER A 29 10.03 -12.99 -4.86
N SER A 30 8.83 -13.44 -5.29
CA SER A 30 7.55 -12.90 -4.81
C SER A 30 7.29 -13.21 -3.34
N CYS A 31 7.74 -14.36 -2.84
CA CYS A 31 7.70 -14.66 -1.40
C CYS A 31 8.55 -13.67 -0.59
N LEU A 32 9.77 -13.41 -1.07
CA LEU A 32 10.68 -12.46 -0.43
C LEU A 32 10.16 -11.01 -0.56
N ASP A 33 9.58 -10.64 -1.71
CA ASP A 33 8.94 -9.34 -1.90
C ASP A 33 7.82 -9.12 -0.87
N MET A 34 6.96 -10.11 -0.65
CA MET A 34 5.90 -10.01 0.36
C MET A 34 6.47 -9.84 1.77
N ALA A 35 7.52 -10.59 2.12
CA ALA A 35 8.20 -10.43 3.39
C ALA A 35 8.75 -9.01 3.56
N VAL A 36 9.43 -8.47 2.54
CA VAL A 36 9.96 -7.10 2.56
C VAL A 36 8.84 -6.06 2.72
N GLN A 37 7.72 -6.22 2.02
CA GLN A 37 6.59 -5.30 2.17
C GLN A 37 6.04 -5.29 3.60
N ILE A 38 5.85 -6.46 4.22
CA ILE A 38 5.34 -6.58 5.58
C ILE A 38 6.36 -6.02 6.59
N ILE A 39 7.64 -6.31 6.41
CA ILE A 39 8.73 -5.72 7.21
C ILE A 39 8.69 -4.20 7.08
N ALA A 40 8.50 -3.66 5.87
CA ALA A 40 8.45 -2.21 5.68
C ALA A 40 7.23 -1.55 6.33
N VAL A 41 6.12 -2.27 6.50
CA VAL A 41 4.97 -1.84 7.30
C VAL A 41 5.31 -1.83 8.80
N ASP A 42 5.98 -2.88 9.29
CA ASP A 42 6.45 -2.97 10.69
C ASP A 42 7.44 -1.85 11.05
N LEU A 43 8.41 -1.60 10.16
CA LEU A 43 9.43 -0.54 10.31
C LEU A 43 8.88 0.87 10.10
N GLY A 44 7.61 1.00 9.71
CA GLY A 44 6.95 2.27 9.47
C GLY A 44 7.42 3.05 8.25
N LEU A 45 7.97 2.36 7.25
CA LEU A 45 8.26 2.98 5.95
C LEU A 45 7.00 3.21 5.13
N LYS A 46 5.95 2.42 5.37
CA LYS A 46 4.59 2.60 4.81
C LYS A 46 3.52 2.19 5.82
N PRO A 47 2.33 2.80 5.79
CA PRO A 47 1.27 2.52 6.78
C PRO A 47 0.60 1.15 6.58
N ALA A 48 0.48 0.69 5.34
CA ALA A 48 -0.07 -0.62 5.00
C ALA A 48 0.47 -1.15 3.67
N VAL A 49 0.29 -2.45 3.43
CA VAL A 49 0.47 -3.08 2.11
C VAL A 49 -0.81 -3.83 1.71
N LEU A 50 -1.24 -3.65 0.46
CA LEU A 50 -2.29 -4.45 -0.17
C LEU A 50 -1.72 -5.81 -0.60
N TYR A 51 -2.42 -6.88 -0.26
CA TYR A 51 -2.09 -8.23 -0.72
C TYR A 51 -2.76 -8.51 -2.07
N ASP A 52 -1.96 -8.65 -3.13
CA ASP A 52 -2.41 -8.83 -4.52
C ASP A 52 -1.71 -10.00 -5.25
N LEU A 53 -0.93 -10.81 -4.53
CA LEU A 53 -0.13 -11.88 -5.13
C LEU A 53 -0.95 -13.05 -5.69
N ASN A 54 -2.01 -13.43 -4.98
CA ASN A 54 -2.91 -14.53 -5.36
C ASN A 54 -4.22 -14.43 -4.57
N SER A 55 -5.05 -15.48 -4.62
CA SER A 55 -6.36 -15.52 -3.96
C SER A 55 -6.32 -15.97 -2.48
N ALA A 56 -5.25 -15.68 -1.73
CA ALA A 56 -5.19 -16.02 -0.31
C ALA A 56 -6.17 -15.16 0.49
N CYS A 57 -6.94 -15.80 1.38
CA CYS A 57 -7.90 -15.10 2.23
C CYS A 57 -7.22 -14.44 3.44
N ALA A 58 -7.97 -13.59 4.16
CA ALA A 58 -7.48 -12.85 5.32
C ALA A 58 -6.86 -13.76 6.39
N GLU A 59 -7.42 -14.94 6.64
CA GLU A 59 -6.91 -15.92 7.60
C GLU A 59 -5.57 -16.50 7.18
N GLN A 60 -5.38 -16.76 5.88
CA GLN A 60 -4.09 -17.23 5.35
C GLN A 60 -3.01 -16.16 5.51
N ILE A 61 -3.36 -14.92 5.18
CA ILE A 61 -2.45 -13.77 5.33
C ILE A 61 -2.12 -13.54 6.81
N GLN A 62 -3.12 -13.61 7.70
CA GLN A 62 -2.93 -13.46 9.15
C GLN A 62 -1.98 -14.54 9.70
N ARG A 63 -2.13 -15.80 9.28
CA ARG A 63 -1.23 -16.89 9.69
C ARG A 63 0.20 -16.66 9.19
N TYR A 64 0.35 -16.19 7.95
CA TYR A 64 1.66 -15.83 7.42
C TYR A 64 2.31 -14.71 8.24
N VAL A 65 1.60 -13.61 8.49
CA VAL A 65 2.09 -12.48 9.31
C VAL A 65 2.44 -12.93 10.73
N SER A 66 1.58 -13.72 11.37
CA SER A 66 1.84 -14.30 12.70
C SER A 66 3.12 -15.14 12.69
N SER A 67 3.33 -15.92 11.64
CA SER A 67 4.52 -16.75 11.50
C SER A 67 5.82 -15.93 11.32
N LEU A 68 5.74 -14.72 10.77
CA LEU A 68 6.88 -13.79 10.67
C LEU A 68 7.15 -13.13 12.04
N HIS A 69 6.09 -12.76 12.77
CA HIS A 69 6.20 -12.24 14.13
C HIS A 69 6.83 -13.27 15.09
N GLU A 70 6.35 -14.52 15.07
CA GLU A 70 6.93 -15.63 15.85
C GLU A 70 8.40 -15.92 15.51
N ALA A 71 8.80 -15.66 14.27
CA ALA A 71 10.20 -15.80 13.84
C ALA A 71 11.10 -14.63 14.31
N GLY A 72 10.54 -13.65 15.02
CA GLY A 72 11.27 -12.46 15.51
C GLY A 72 11.62 -11.47 14.41
N VAL A 73 10.91 -11.51 13.29
CA VAL A 73 11.17 -10.65 12.12
C VAL A 73 10.42 -9.33 12.22
N LEU A 74 9.25 -9.35 12.87
CA LEU A 74 8.40 -8.19 13.10
C LEU A 74 8.50 -7.79 14.57
N ASN A 75 8.52 -6.49 14.84
CA ASN A 75 8.59 -5.93 16.19
C ASN A 75 7.21 -5.57 16.73
N THR A 76 6.21 -5.44 15.84
CA THR A 76 4.85 -5.04 16.16
C THR A 76 3.84 -6.06 15.67
N THR A 77 2.69 -6.12 16.35
CA THR A 77 1.55 -6.91 15.91
C THR A 77 0.80 -6.16 14.80
N LEU A 78 1.00 -6.58 13.57
CA LEU A 78 0.28 -6.07 12.41
C LEU A 78 -1.12 -6.70 12.32
N ARG A 79 -2.10 -5.94 11.84
CA ARG A 79 -3.50 -6.39 11.67
C ARG A 79 -3.84 -6.56 10.19
N ILE A 80 -4.81 -7.43 9.89
CA ILE A 80 -5.33 -7.60 8.53
C ILE A 80 -6.65 -6.84 8.41
N PHE A 81 -6.76 -5.97 7.42
CA PHE A 81 -7.97 -5.23 7.10
C PHE A 81 -8.57 -5.82 5.82
N SER A 82 -9.81 -6.30 5.88
CA SER A 82 -10.55 -6.79 4.72
C SER A 82 -11.58 -5.74 4.30
N ILE A 83 -11.43 -5.19 3.10
CA ILE A 83 -12.30 -4.14 2.54
C ILE A 83 -12.70 -4.57 1.13
N SER A 84 -13.99 -4.79 0.87
CA SER A 84 -14.49 -5.20 -0.44
C SER A 84 -13.71 -6.39 -1.06
N GLY A 85 -13.40 -7.41 -0.23
CA GLY A 85 -12.62 -8.59 -0.64
C GLY A 85 -11.11 -8.37 -0.80
N SER A 86 -10.62 -7.14 -0.71
CA SER A 86 -9.19 -6.80 -0.71
C SER A 86 -8.62 -6.85 0.71
N CYS A 87 -7.41 -7.40 0.87
CA CYS A 87 -6.76 -7.53 2.17
C CYS A 87 -5.54 -6.60 2.30
N LEU A 88 -5.51 -5.76 3.33
CA LEU A 88 -4.33 -4.96 3.70
C LEU A 88 -3.69 -5.50 4.97
N VAL A 89 -2.35 -5.58 4.98
CA VAL A 89 -1.58 -5.74 6.22
C VAL A 89 -1.22 -4.35 6.74
N VAL A 90 -1.65 -4.03 7.96
CA VAL A 90 -1.69 -2.67 8.50
C VAL A 90 -0.94 -2.59 9.82
N ASN A 91 -0.11 -1.55 9.97
CA ASN A 91 0.34 -1.09 11.28
C ASN A 91 -0.66 -0.05 11.80
N CYS A 92 -1.52 -0.43 12.74
CA CYS A 92 -2.63 0.44 13.17
C CYS A 92 -2.18 1.75 13.82
N ASN A 93 -1.08 1.75 14.56
CA ASN A 93 -0.58 2.97 15.20
C ASN A 93 -0.13 3.98 14.13
N LEU A 94 0.66 3.51 13.17
CA LEU A 94 1.11 4.35 12.06
C LEU A 94 -0.01 4.74 11.11
N MET A 95 -1.02 3.87 10.93
CA MET A 95 -2.20 4.20 10.14
C MET A 95 -2.99 5.34 10.81
N LYS A 96 -3.20 5.30 12.13
CA LYS A 96 -3.87 6.39 12.85
C LYS A 96 -3.13 7.72 12.70
N GLU A 97 -1.81 7.70 12.90
CA GLU A 97 -0.96 8.90 12.70
C GLU A 97 -1.06 9.42 11.27
N HIS A 98 -0.98 8.52 10.28
CA HIS A 98 -1.07 8.87 8.86
C HIS A 98 -2.42 9.48 8.48
N LEU A 99 -3.54 8.87 8.89
CA LEU A 99 -4.87 9.41 8.60
C LEU A 99 -5.12 10.74 9.32
N SER A 100 -4.63 10.88 10.56
CA SER A 100 -4.69 12.15 11.30
C SER A 100 -3.89 13.24 10.57
N GLU A 101 -2.68 12.93 10.09
CA GLU A 101 -1.87 13.87 9.31
C GLU A 101 -2.55 14.30 8.01
N VAL A 102 -3.18 13.36 7.29
CA VAL A 102 -3.96 13.66 6.07
C VAL A 102 -5.10 14.64 6.36
N LEU A 103 -5.82 14.46 7.47
CA LEU A 103 -6.92 15.34 7.88
C LEU A 103 -6.42 16.73 8.32
N GLU A 104 -5.37 16.79 9.14
CA GLU A 104 -4.84 18.02 9.73
C GLU A 104 -4.09 18.88 8.70
N LYS A 105 -3.15 18.28 7.97
CA LYS A 105 -2.23 18.99 7.08
C LYS A 105 -2.76 19.14 5.66
N LYS A 106 -3.93 18.54 5.36
CA LYS A 106 -4.46 18.39 4.00
C LYS A 106 -3.39 17.85 3.05
N SER A 107 -2.56 16.95 3.55
CA SER A 107 -1.33 16.48 2.89
C SER A 107 -1.58 15.41 1.84
N LEU A 108 -2.71 15.49 1.13
CA LEU A 108 -3.04 14.58 0.05
C LEU A 108 -3.42 15.39 -1.18
N LEU A 109 -2.74 15.13 -2.28
CA LEU A 109 -3.15 15.58 -3.60
C LEU A 109 -3.99 14.50 -4.25
N THR A 110 -5.18 14.88 -4.68
CA THR A 110 -6.08 13.99 -5.40
C THR A 110 -6.08 14.37 -6.86
N VAL A 111 -5.97 13.37 -7.74
CA VAL A 111 -5.96 13.55 -9.19
C VAL A 111 -7.30 13.07 -9.74
N ASP A 112 -8.12 14.00 -10.19
CA ASP A 112 -9.39 13.72 -10.84
C ASP A 112 -9.15 13.20 -12.26
N VAL A 113 -9.58 11.97 -12.51
CA VAL A 113 -9.40 11.24 -13.76
C VAL A 113 -10.73 10.79 -14.37
N CYS A 114 -11.83 11.46 -14.03
CA CYS A 114 -13.16 11.10 -14.55
C CYS A 114 -13.19 11.01 -16.08
N ALA A 115 -13.86 9.99 -16.62
CA ALA A 115 -13.88 9.68 -18.05
C ALA A 115 -14.36 10.81 -18.98
N TRP A 116 -15.23 11.71 -18.48
CA TRP A 116 -15.75 12.82 -19.27
C TRP A 116 -14.79 14.02 -19.36
N LYS A 117 -13.66 13.98 -18.66
CA LYS A 117 -12.64 15.03 -18.72
C LYS A 117 -11.74 14.81 -19.91
N GLU A 118 -11.37 15.90 -20.57
CA GLU A 118 -10.38 15.87 -21.66
C GLU A 118 -8.97 15.54 -21.14
N GLN A 119 -8.66 15.93 -19.90
CA GLN A 119 -7.38 15.70 -19.26
C GLN A 119 -7.53 15.56 -17.75
N PRO A 120 -6.62 14.83 -17.08
CA PRO A 120 -6.61 14.73 -15.63
C PRO A 120 -6.30 16.09 -15.00
N SER A 121 -6.83 16.34 -13.81
CA SER A 121 -6.56 17.60 -13.08
C SER A 121 -6.39 17.36 -11.59
N LEU A 122 -5.65 18.24 -10.93
CA LEU A 122 -5.62 18.27 -9.48
C LEU A 122 -6.95 18.74 -8.89
N ILE A 123 -7.40 18.06 -7.84
CA ILE A 123 -8.49 18.50 -7.00
C ILE A 123 -8.02 18.55 -5.53
N VAL A 124 -8.49 19.57 -4.82
CA VAL A 124 -8.30 19.65 -3.38
C VAL A 124 -9.20 18.62 -2.71
N MET A 125 -8.71 17.97 -1.65
CA MET A 125 -9.49 17.05 -0.84
C MET A 125 -10.81 17.70 -0.39
N ASP A 126 -11.91 17.20 -0.93
CA ASP A 126 -13.27 17.68 -0.71
C ASP A 126 -13.83 17.21 0.65
N SER A 127 -15.06 17.61 0.96
CA SER A 127 -15.72 17.21 2.20
C SER A 127 -16.00 15.70 2.24
N SER A 128 -16.32 15.08 1.10
CA SER A 128 -16.62 13.65 1.04
C SER A 128 -15.37 12.80 1.34
N THR A 129 -14.23 13.13 0.74
CA THR A 129 -12.94 12.47 0.99
C THR A 129 -12.50 12.67 2.44
N LYS A 130 -12.66 13.87 2.99
CA LYS A 130 -12.37 14.11 4.43
C LYS A 130 -13.24 13.27 5.34
N HIS A 131 -14.53 13.17 5.02
CA HIS A 131 -15.46 12.38 5.81
C HIS A 131 -15.08 10.90 5.77
N MET A 132 -14.80 10.36 4.58
CA MET A 132 -14.31 8.99 4.40
C MET A 132 -13.03 8.71 5.21
N VAL A 133 -12.04 9.60 5.13
CA VAL A 133 -10.78 9.44 5.92
C VAL A 133 -11.06 9.48 7.42
N LYS A 134 -11.97 10.36 7.86
CA LYS A 134 -12.38 10.46 9.27
C LYS A 134 -13.14 9.21 9.74
N GLU A 135 -14.10 8.72 8.97
CA GLU A 135 -14.84 7.48 9.29
C GLU A 135 -13.88 6.29 9.40
N MET A 136 -12.90 6.20 8.51
CA MET A 136 -11.87 5.16 8.58
C MET A 136 -11.00 5.29 9.83
N LEU A 137 -10.61 6.51 10.21
CA LEU A 137 -9.87 6.77 11.45
C LEU A 137 -10.68 6.40 12.68
N ASP A 138 -11.93 6.87 12.76
CA ASP A 138 -12.87 6.57 13.84
C ASP A 138 -13.10 5.06 13.96
N PHE A 139 -13.23 4.35 12.83
CA PHE A 139 -13.37 2.90 12.78
C PHE A 139 -12.13 2.18 13.33
N ILE A 140 -10.91 2.63 12.99
CA ILE A 140 -9.68 2.04 13.54
C ILE A 140 -9.62 2.24 15.06
N MET A 141 -10.03 3.41 15.54
CA MET A 141 -10.06 3.73 16.96
C MET A 141 -11.07 2.86 17.71
N ASP A 142 -12.27 2.64 17.17
CA ASP A 142 -13.29 1.75 17.76
C ASP A 142 -12.80 0.30 17.89
N LYS A 143 -12.02 -0.17 16.92
CA LYS A 143 -11.46 -1.54 16.94
C LYS A 143 -10.18 -1.66 17.76
N GLU A 144 -9.69 -0.60 18.38
CA GLU A 144 -8.42 -0.63 19.11
C GLU A 144 -8.50 -1.58 20.32
N ASP A 145 -9.50 -1.38 21.18
CA ASP A 145 -9.70 -2.09 22.45
C ASP A 145 -10.01 -3.59 22.28
N GLN A 146 -10.62 -3.95 21.15
CA GLN A 146 -11.01 -5.34 20.86
C GLN A 146 -9.80 -6.20 20.41
N HIS A 147 -8.69 -5.56 20.03
CA HIS A 147 -7.47 -6.19 19.52
C HIS A 147 -7.67 -7.36 18.51
N PRO A 148 -8.63 -7.30 17.55
CA PRO A 148 -8.79 -8.37 16.57
C PRO A 148 -7.58 -8.44 15.63
N SER A 149 -7.12 -9.66 15.30
CA SER A 149 -6.06 -9.83 14.30
C SER A 149 -6.54 -9.58 12.87
N ILE A 150 -7.84 -9.77 12.61
CA ILE A 150 -8.50 -9.54 11.33
C ILE A 150 -9.68 -8.61 11.57
N ILE A 151 -9.75 -7.52 10.80
CA ILE A 151 -10.79 -6.51 10.85
C ILE A 151 -11.49 -6.50 9.51
N VAL A 152 -12.78 -6.82 9.51
CA VAL A 152 -13.62 -6.73 8.32
C VAL A 152 -14.31 -5.38 8.36
N VAL A 153 -14.16 -4.60 7.30
CA VAL A 153 -14.88 -3.34 7.13
C VAL A 153 -16.25 -3.66 6.54
N GLU A 154 -17.29 -3.27 7.27
CA GLU A 154 -18.69 -3.49 6.92
C GLU A 154 -19.05 -2.87 5.56
N GLU A 155 -19.94 -3.54 4.82
CA GLU A 155 -20.36 -3.15 3.47
C GLU A 155 -21.04 -1.77 3.47
N GLU A 156 -21.90 -1.53 4.45
CA GLU A 156 -22.62 -0.28 4.63
C GLU A 156 -21.69 0.94 4.78
N LEU A 157 -20.47 0.70 5.28
CA LEU A 157 -19.46 1.73 5.46
C LEU A 157 -18.74 2.02 4.13
N HIS A 158 -18.28 0.98 3.44
CA HIS A 158 -17.40 1.14 2.29
C HIS A 158 -18.12 1.29 0.94
N GLU A 159 -19.41 0.99 0.83
CA GLU A 159 -20.22 1.26 -0.37
C GLU A 159 -20.28 2.75 -0.76
N ARG A 160 -20.12 3.64 0.23
CA ARG A 160 -20.20 5.10 0.04
C ARG A 160 -18.85 5.72 -0.27
N TRP A 161 -17.77 4.94 -0.15
CA TRP A 161 -16.41 5.43 -0.23
C TRP A 161 -15.86 5.29 -1.65
N ASN A 162 -15.03 6.26 -2.06
CA ASN A 162 -14.22 6.08 -3.25
C ASN A 162 -13.04 5.16 -2.92
N LEU A 163 -13.21 3.85 -3.14
CA LEU A 163 -12.19 2.86 -2.77
C LEU A 163 -10.84 3.07 -3.47
N CYS A 164 -10.84 3.58 -4.71
CA CYS A 164 -9.59 3.88 -5.42
C CYS A 164 -8.81 4.97 -4.68
N THR A 165 -9.49 6.06 -4.31
CA THR A 165 -8.88 7.14 -3.53
C THR A 165 -8.46 6.67 -2.14
N LEU A 166 -9.32 5.92 -1.45
CA LEU A 166 -9.06 5.38 -0.11
C LEU A 166 -7.83 4.48 -0.10
N PHE A 167 -7.72 3.52 -1.03
CA PHE A 167 -6.55 2.63 -1.08
C PHE A 167 -5.27 3.39 -1.37
N GLY A 168 -5.28 4.41 -2.24
CA GLY A 168 -4.10 5.27 -2.41
C GLY A 168 -3.67 5.94 -1.09
N ILE A 169 -4.64 6.40 -0.29
CA ILE A 169 -4.39 6.97 1.05
C ILE A 169 -3.85 5.91 2.00
N LEU A 170 -4.51 4.76 2.13
CA LEU A 170 -4.14 3.69 3.06
C LEU A 170 -2.77 3.08 2.72
N LEU A 171 -2.36 3.08 1.44
CA LEU A 171 -1.03 2.62 1.03
C LEU A 171 0.05 3.68 1.28
N GLY A 172 -0.34 4.92 1.62
CA GLY A 172 0.57 6.02 1.89
C GLY A 172 1.20 6.62 0.62
N TYR A 173 0.50 6.55 -0.51
CA TYR A 173 0.94 7.23 -1.74
C TYR A 173 0.88 8.75 -1.58
N PRO A 174 1.79 9.49 -2.25
CA PRO A 174 1.75 10.95 -2.22
C PRO A 174 0.52 11.51 -2.94
N THR A 175 0.02 10.79 -3.94
CA THR A 175 -1.13 11.18 -4.74
C THR A 175 -2.11 10.01 -4.84
N SER A 176 -3.40 10.30 -4.81
CA SER A 176 -4.46 9.32 -5.05
C SER A 176 -5.29 9.69 -6.27
N TYR A 177 -5.66 8.72 -7.09
CA TYR A 177 -6.63 8.94 -8.15
C TYR A 177 -8.04 9.03 -7.58
N TRP A 178 -8.88 9.80 -8.25
CA TRP A 178 -10.30 9.92 -7.95
C TRP A 178 -11.10 9.95 -9.24
N PHE A 179 -12.20 9.23 -9.25
CA PHE A 179 -13.21 9.26 -10.30
C PHE A 179 -14.58 8.98 -9.70
N ASN A 180 -15.65 9.45 -10.33
CA ASN A 180 -17.00 9.19 -9.82
C ASN A 180 -17.44 7.75 -10.10
N GLN A 181 -17.22 6.87 -9.13
CA GLN A 181 -17.58 5.45 -9.17
C GLN A 181 -19.09 5.22 -9.37
N ALA A 182 -19.95 6.17 -8.96
CA ALA A 182 -21.39 6.07 -9.16
C ALA A 182 -21.81 6.34 -10.62
N GLN A 183 -20.94 6.95 -11.43
CA GLN A 183 -21.22 7.24 -12.84
C GLN A 183 -20.49 6.30 -13.79
N SER A 184 -19.22 5.98 -13.54
CA SER A 184 -18.43 5.11 -14.43
C SER A 184 -17.17 4.60 -13.73
N PHE A 185 -16.68 3.43 -14.17
CA PHE A 185 -15.34 2.91 -13.84
C PHE A 185 -14.28 3.25 -14.89
N GLU A 186 -14.66 3.95 -15.97
CA GLU A 186 -13.74 4.45 -16.98
C GLU A 186 -12.99 5.70 -16.49
N ASN A 187 -11.83 5.97 -17.09
CA ASN A 187 -11.01 7.14 -16.76
C ASN A 187 -10.42 7.82 -18.00
N CYS A 188 -9.99 9.06 -17.85
CA CYS A 188 -9.42 9.87 -18.93
C CYS A 188 -7.91 9.61 -19.18
N LEU A 189 -7.33 8.51 -18.67
CA LEU A 189 -5.88 8.27 -18.75
C LEU A 189 -5.43 7.52 -20.01
N SER A 190 -6.37 7.16 -20.90
CA SER A 190 -6.03 6.52 -22.18
C SER A 190 -5.04 7.38 -22.96
N MET A 191 -3.92 6.78 -23.37
CA MET A 191 -2.83 7.43 -24.10
C MET A 191 -2.25 8.68 -23.40
N THR A 192 -2.55 8.88 -22.12
CA THR A 192 -1.97 9.96 -21.31
C THR A 192 -0.59 9.54 -20.81
N PRO A 193 0.48 10.33 -21.01
CA PRO A 193 1.78 10.04 -20.42
C PRO A 193 1.71 10.01 -18.89
N LEU A 194 2.16 8.90 -18.31
CA LEU A 194 2.19 8.69 -16.87
C LEU A 194 3.63 8.60 -16.39
N VAL A 195 3.98 9.46 -15.45
CA VAL A 195 5.24 9.39 -14.73
C VAL A 195 5.12 8.35 -13.61
N VAL A 196 5.72 7.19 -13.82
CA VAL A 196 5.77 6.09 -12.85
C VAL A 196 6.99 6.27 -11.95
N ASN A 197 6.73 6.42 -10.66
CA ASN A 197 7.74 6.53 -9.62
C ASN A 197 7.81 5.20 -8.87
N LYS A 198 9.02 4.64 -8.78
CA LYS A 198 9.29 3.42 -8.02
C LYS A 198 10.31 3.68 -6.94
N VAL A 199 10.00 3.23 -5.73
CA VAL A 199 10.92 3.22 -4.61
C VAL A 199 11.35 1.78 -4.37
N TRP A 200 12.65 1.54 -4.42
CA TRP A 200 13.26 0.24 -4.22
C TRP A 200 14.02 0.22 -2.90
N VAL A 201 13.96 -0.91 -2.22
CA VAL A 201 14.74 -1.18 -1.02
C VAL A 201 15.51 -2.48 -1.14
N CYS A 202 16.62 -2.58 -0.41
CA CYS A 202 17.42 -3.80 -0.33
C CYS A 202 17.36 -4.37 1.08
N TRP A 203 17.02 -5.66 1.18
CA TRP A 203 17.05 -6.43 2.42
C TRP A 203 18.23 -7.40 2.40
N PRO A 204 19.22 -7.27 3.31
CA PRO A 204 20.30 -8.24 3.44
C PRO A 204 19.81 -9.47 4.21
N ILE A 205 19.58 -10.57 3.49
CA ILE A 205 19.15 -11.84 4.08
C ILE A 205 20.31 -12.81 3.99
N CYS A 206 20.94 -13.09 5.12
CA CYS A 206 22.17 -13.90 5.20
C CYS A 206 23.25 -13.38 4.25
N ASP A 207 23.79 -14.26 3.40
CA ASP A 207 24.82 -13.96 2.40
C ASP A 207 24.23 -13.40 1.09
N THR A 208 22.92 -13.18 1.04
CA THR A 208 22.22 -12.69 -0.14
C THR A 208 21.60 -11.32 0.09
N LYS A 209 21.32 -10.63 -1.02
CA LYS A 209 20.61 -9.34 -1.03
C LYS A 209 19.37 -9.50 -1.89
N HIS A 210 18.20 -9.21 -1.30
CA HIS A 210 16.95 -9.16 -2.04
C HIS A 210 16.55 -7.70 -2.26
N SER A 211 16.32 -7.32 -3.52
CA SER A 211 15.83 -5.99 -3.89
C SER A 211 14.33 -6.06 -4.15
N SER A 212 13.55 -5.22 -3.50
CA SER A 212 12.09 -5.21 -3.61
C SER A 212 11.55 -3.80 -3.84
N CYS A 213 10.47 -3.69 -4.62
CA CYS A 213 9.81 -2.43 -4.94
C CYS A 213 8.82 -2.06 -3.84
N LEU A 214 9.19 -1.14 -2.94
CA LEU A 214 8.38 -0.71 -1.80
C LEU A 214 7.13 0.09 -2.20
N TYR A 215 7.29 1.00 -3.17
CA TYR A 215 6.23 1.85 -3.69
C TYR A 215 6.29 1.86 -5.20
N SER A 216 5.13 1.79 -5.85
CA SER A 216 4.99 1.99 -7.29
C SER A 216 3.70 2.77 -7.53
N PHE A 217 3.82 4.04 -7.91
CA PHE A 217 2.67 4.91 -8.16
C PHE A 217 2.93 5.75 -9.42
N SER A 218 1.87 6.16 -10.08
CA SER A 218 1.94 7.01 -11.27
C SER A 218 1.28 8.35 -11.03
N VAL A 219 1.72 9.35 -11.78
CA VAL A 219 1.11 10.68 -11.85
C VAL A 219 1.09 11.11 -13.33
N PRO A 220 -0.01 11.69 -13.83
CA PRO A 220 -0.05 12.24 -15.19
C PRO A 220 1.03 13.29 -15.40
N GLU A 221 1.81 13.17 -16.48
CA GLU A 221 2.95 14.06 -16.75
C GLU A 221 2.53 15.53 -16.88
N VAL A 222 1.33 15.78 -17.40
CA VAL A 222 0.74 17.13 -17.51
C VAL A 222 0.64 17.85 -16.16
N LEU A 223 0.53 17.10 -15.05
CA LEU A 223 0.42 17.64 -13.69
C LEU A 223 1.79 17.69 -12.97
N TRP A 224 2.88 17.27 -13.62
CA TRP A 224 4.17 17.10 -12.94
C TRP A 224 4.71 18.40 -12.34
N ALA A 225 4.58 19.52 -13.06
CA ALA A 225 5.05 20.83 -12.60
C ALA A 225 4.39 21.27 -11.28
N GLU A 226 3.14 20.88 -11.06
CA GLU A 226 2.36 21.23 -9.87
C GLU A 226 2.65 20.28 -8.69
N ILE A 227 3.03 19.03 -8.98
CA ILE A 227 3.12 17.95 -7.99
C ILE A 227 4.57 17.66 -7.58
N ASP A 228 5.58 18.01 -8.37
CA ASP A 228 6.98 17.60 -8.14
C ASP A 228 7.47 17.97 -6.73
N THR A 229 7.29 19.23 -6.31
CA THR A 229 7.66 19.68 -4.96
C THR A 229 6.98 18.85 -3.86
N PHE A 230 5.72 18.46 -4.07
CA PHE A 230 4.99 17.62 -3.12
C PHE A 230 5.58 16.20 -3.05
N ILE A 231 5.92 15.61 -4.20
CA ILE A 231 6.60 14.30 -4.26
C ILE A 231 7.98 14.37 -3.61
N GLN A 232 8.78 15.41 -3.88
CA GLN A 232 10.10 15.56 -3.25
C GLN A 232 9.99 15.63 -1.73
N ASN A 233 9.01 16.39 -1.20
CA ASN A 233 8.76 16.45 0.23
C ASN A 233 8.34 15.08 0.81
N TRP A 234 7.51 14.32 0.10
CA TRP A 234 7.16 12.95 0.50
C TRP A 234 8.38 12.01 0.48
N VAL A 235 9.24 12.13 -0.54
CA VAL A 235 10.50 11.38 -0.65
C VAL A 235 11.44 11.68 0.52
N GLU A 236 11.60 12.94 0.89
CA GLU A 236 12.46 13.33 2.01
C GLU A 236 11.91 12.81 3.35
N ARG A 237 10.59 12.84 3.57
CA ARG A 237 9.97 12.18 4.73
C ARG A 237 10.24 10.68 4.73
N LEU A 238 10.11 10.01 3.59
CA LEU A 238 10.40 8.59 3.46
C LEU A 238 11.87 8.27 3.76
N ARG A 239 12.81 9.06 3.24
CA ARG A 239 14.24 8.95 3.56
C ARG A 239 14.51 9.15 5.04
N GLY A 240 13.85 10.13 5.66
CA GLY A 240 13.92 10.37 7.10
C GLY A 240 13.47 9.17 7.93
N ARG A 241 12.39 8.48 7.53
CA ARG A 241 11.95 7.23 8.17
C ARG A 241 12.92 6.08 7.89
N PHE A 242 13.42 5.98 6.66
CA PHE A 242 14.40 4.97 6.26
C PHE A 242 15.70 5.05 7.08
N CYS A 243 16.19 6.25 7.38
CA CYS A 243 17.39 6.45 8.20
C CYS A 243 17.21 6.05 9.67
N LYS A 244 15.97 5.89 10.16
CA LYS A 244 15.68 5.52 11.56
C LYS A 244 15.63 4.00 11.78
N GLN A 245 15.62 3.20 10.72
CA GLN A 245 15.61 1.74 10.78
C GLN A 245 16.94 1.16 10.31
N THR A 246 17.26 -0.06 10.72
CA THR A 246 18.56 -0.72 10.45
C THR A 246 18.44 -2.02 9.67
N VAL A 247 17.22 -2.45 9.33
CA VAL A 247 16.94 -3.75 8.70
C VAL A 247 17.13 -3.70 7.18
N LEU A 248 16.64 -2.65 6.53
CA LEU A 248 16.78 -2.40 5.10
C LEU A 248 17.96 -1.44 4.86
N ILE A 249 18.86 -1.79 3.94
CA ILE A 249 20.20 -1.18 3.88
C ILE A 249 20.43 -0.25 2.68
N LYS A 250 19.52 -0.25 1.70
CA LYS A 250 19.58 0.66 0.56
C LYS A 250 18.18 1.12 0.21
N LEU A 251 18.03 2.39 -0.11
CA LEU A 251 16.83 2.97 -0.70
C LEU A 251 17.24 3.65 -2.01
N SER A 252 16.56 3.34 -3.10
CA SER A 252 16.75 4.00 -4.39
C SER A 252 15.43 4.33 -5.04
N ILE A 253 15.37 5.43 -5.76
CA ILE A 253 14.16 5.93 -6.40
C ILE A 253 14.44 6.02 -7.90
N SER A 254 13.52 5.51 -8.70
CA SER A 254 13.56 5.58 -10.15
C SER A 254 12.26 6.17 -10.68
N LYS A 255 12.36 6.89 -11.79
CA LYS A 255 11.24 7.47 -12.51
C LYS A 255 11.31 7.05 -13.98
N GLU A 256 10.18 6.65 -14.54
CA GLU A 256 10.02 6.39 -15.98
C GLU A 256 8.69 6.97 -16.47
N THR A 257 8.62 7.43 -17.71
CA THR A 257 7.35 7.85 -18.32
C THR A 257 6.85 6.72 -19.21
N VAL A 258 5.59 6.34 -19.03
CA VAL A 258 4.92 5.31 -19.85
C VAL A 258 3.67 5.88 -20.50
N ILE A 259 3.30 5.33 -21.65
CA ILE A 259 2.04 5.64 -22.34
C ILE A 259 1.32 4.32 -22.55
N LEU A 260 0.10 4.21 -22.04
CA LEU A 260 -0.70 2.99 -22.09
C LEU A 260 -2.01 3.26 -22.83
N PRO A 261 -2.48 2.31 -23.66
CA PRO A 261 -3.77 2.46 -24.33
C PRO A 261 -4.94 2.47 -23.34
N THR A 262 -4.79 1.76 -22.22
CA THR A 262 -5.77 1.68 -21.14
C THR A 262 -5.07 1.63 -19.79
N VAL A 263 -5.72 2.19 -18.77
CA VAL A 263 -5.24 2.21 -17.38
C VAL A 263 -6.37 1.72 -16.49
N ALA A 264 -6.13 0.65 -15.74
CA ALA A 264 -7.07 0.14 -14.73
C ALA A 264 -6.72 0.73 -13.37
N LEU A 265 -7.74 1.11 -12.60
CA LEU A 265 -7.64 1.82 -11.31
C LEU A 265 -8.45 1.14 -10.22
#